data_AF-A0A6N7D1I5-F1
#
_entry.id   AF-A0A6N7D1I5-F1
#
_cell.length_a   1.000
_cell.length_b   1.000
_cell.length_c   1.000
_cell.angle_alpha   90.00
_cell.angle_beta   90.00
_cell.angle_gamma   90.00
#
_symmetry.space_group_name_H-M   'P 1'
#
loop_
_entity.id
_entity.type
_entity.pdbx_description
1 polymer ?
#
loop_
_entity_poly.entity_id
_entity_poly.type
_entity_poly.pdbx_seq_one_letter_code
_entity_poly.pdbx_strand_id
1 'polypeptide(L)'
;MPALRAPAAPEHLALDGQTFAAWLDAEGFADPHLRWHHDYCRRDDYGAGTAAVSAWAGIHYFASRHGFHAPGNAASTADADAGVLTWPQGNGWLAGRLASPLGARLAFAHADWAGYSVFEEAFTRGHAAGLVV
;
A
#
# COMPACT_ATOMS: atom_id res chain seq x y z
N MET A 1 -5.63 -8.55 -11.47
CA MET A 1 -5.49 -8.58 -10.00
C MET A 1 -6.37 -9.69 -9.44
N PRO A 2 -5.82 -10.88 -9.15
CA PRO A 2 -6.59 -12.05 -8.67
C PRO A 2 -7.39 -11.78 -7.37
N ALA A 3 -6.88 -10.91 -6.49
CA ALA A 3 -7.56 -10.53 -5.25
C ALA A 3 -8.87 -9.76 -5.47
N LEU A 4 -9.04 -9.06 -6.60
CA LEU A 4 -10.26 -8.29 -6.89
C LEU A 4 -11.50 -9.18 -7.07
N ARG A 5 -11.30 -10.49 -7.28
CA ARG A 5 -12.36 -11.47 -7.57
C ARG A 5 -12.56 -12.48 -6.43
N ALA A 6 -11.77 -12.40 -5.36
CA ALA A 6 -11.90 -13.28 -4.21
C ALA A 6 -12.71 -12.57 -3.12
N PRO A 7 -13.67 -13.25 -2.47
CA PRO A 7 -14.35 -12.69 -1.30
C PRO A 7 -13.34 -12.42 -0.19
N ALA A 8 -13.50 -11.31 0.53
CA ALA A 8 -12.69 -11.00 1.69
C ALA A 8 -12.95 -12.05 2.78
N ALA A 9 -11.89 -12.74 3.20
CA ALA A 9 -12.00 -13.74 4.25
C ALA A 9 -12.38 -13.06 5.59
N PRO A 10 -13.27 -13.66 6.41
CA PRO A 10 -13.74 -13.06 7.67
C PRO A 10 -12.61 -12.63 8.62
N GLU A 11 -11.53 -13.40 8.66
CA GLU A 11 -10.32 -13.10 9.43
C GLU A 11 -9.62 -11.81 8.98
N HIS A 12 -9.58 -11.54 7.67
CA HIS A 12 -9.01 -10.30 7.15
C HIS A 12 -9.90 -9.10 7.49
N LEU A 13 -11.22 -9.26 7.42
CA LEU A 13 -12.17 -8.21 7.80
C LEU A 13 -12.10 -7.90 9.30
N ALA A 14 -11.93 -8.90 10.16
CA ALA A 14 -11.76 -8.71 11.59
C ALA A 14 -10.47 -7.91 11.90
N LEU A 15 -9.36 -8.26 11.25
CA LEU A 15 -8.09 -7.54 11.38
C LEU A 15 -8.16 -6.12 10.80
N ASP A 16 -8.89 -5.91 9.71
CA ASP A 16 -9.06 -4.60 9.11
C ASP A 16 -9.95 -3.68 9.98
N GLY A 17 -10.86 -4.27 10.75
CA GLY A 17 -11.77 -3.57 11.67
C GLY A 17 -11.15 -3.07 12.97
N GLN A 18 -9.87 -3.35 13.25
CA GLN A 18 -9.17 -2.88 14.45
C GLN A 18 -7.85 -2.19 14.11
N THR A 19 -7.40 -1.27 14.96
CA THR A 19 -6.11 -0.59 14.78
C THR A 19 -4.96 -1.56 15.03
N PHE A 20 -3.82 -1.32 14.36
CA PHE A 20 -2.64 -2.15 14.58
C PHE A 20 -2.10 -2.00 16.01
N ALA A 21 -2.22 -0.82 16.63
CA ALA A 21 -1.87 -0.63 18.04
C ALA A 21 -2.70 -1.55 18.96
N ALA A 22 -4.03 -1.58 18.78
CA ALA A 22 -4.91 -2.45 19.57
C ALA A 22 -4.62 -3.93 19.36
N TRP A 23 -4.27 -4.31 18.13
CA TRP A 23 -3.84 -5.68 17.83
C TRP A 23 -2.53 -6.05 18.54
N LEU A 24 -1.51 -5.19 18.48
CA LEU A 24 -0.25 -5.41 19.19
C LEU A 24 -0.44 -5.53 20.71
N ASP A 25 -1.36 -4.75 21.28
CA ASP A 25 -1.72 -4.86 22.70
C ASP A 25 -2.35 -6.22 23.02
N ALA A 26 -3.31 -6.66 22.20
CA ALA A 26 -3.99 -7.94 22.38
C ALA A 26 -3.04 -9.14 22.27
N GLU A 27 -2.06 -9.07 21.38
CA GLU A 27 -1.03 -10.11 21.20
C GLU A 27 0.13 -9.99 22.22
N GLY A 28 0.13 -8.98 23.09
CA GLY A 28 1.15 -8.79 24.12
C GLY A 28 2.50 -8.29 23.59
N PHE A 29 2.56 -7.74 22.37
CA PHE A 29 3.77 -7.16 21.79
C PHE A 29 4.05 -5.78 22.37
N ALA A 30 4.56 -5.71 23.60
CA ALA A 30 4.72 -4.46 24.34
C ALA A 30 6.14 -3.85 24.31
N ASP A 31 7.11 -4.49 23.65
CA ASP A 31 8.50 -3.99 23.60
C ASP A 31 8.56 -2.57 22.98
N PRO A 32 9.15 -1.57 23.66
CA PRO A 32 9.18 -0.19 23.17
C PRO A 32 9.92 -0.01 21.84
N HIS A 33 10.97 -0.79 21.57
CA HIS A 33 11.73 -0.68 20.33
C HIS A 33 10.96 -1.28 19.15
N LEU A 34 10.30 -2.41 19.37
CA LEU A 34 9.37 -3.01 18.42
C LEU A 34 8.22 -2.04 18.09
N ARG A 35 7.62 -1.44 19.12
CA ARG A 35 6.53 -0.45 18.98
C ARG A 35 6.97 0.76 18.16
N TRP A 36 8.14 1.31 18.49
CA TRP A 36 8.71 2.42 17.74
C TRP A 36 8.97 2.06 16.27
N HIS A 37 9.56 0.89 16.02
CA HIS A 37 9.85 0.44 14.66
C HIS A 37 8.56 0.26 13.83
N HIS A 38 7.52 -0.32 14.43
CA HIS A 38 6.22 -0.45 13.78
C HIS A 38 5.56 0.90 13.48
N ASP A 39 5.64 1.87 14.39
CA ASP A 39 5.11 3.22 14.16
C ASP A 39 5.88 3.97 13.08
N TYR A 40 7.21 3.87 13.08
CA TYR A 40 8.06 4.44 12.05
C TYR A 40 7.71 3.93 10.65
N CYS A 41 7.69 2.61 10.43
CA CYS A 41 7.39 2.04 9.10
C CYS A 41 6.03 2.48 8.58
N ARG A 42 5.01 2.57 9.45
CA ARG A 42 3.67 2.99 9.02
C ARG A 42 3.62 4.47 8.65
N ARG A 43 4.37 5.33 9.33
CA ARG A 43 4.47 6.75 8.94
C ARG A 43 5.20 6.92 7.62
N ASP A 44 6.25 6.13 7.38
CA ASP A 44 7.04 6.19 6.15
C ASP A 44 6.24 5.68 4.94
N ASP A 45 5.60 4.51 5.05
CA ASP A 45 4.91 3.88 3.92
C ASP A 45 3.44 4.32 3.77
N TYR A 46 2.74 4.64 4.87
CA TYR A 46 1.30 4.97 4.87
C TYR A 46 0.97 6.40 5.30
N GLY A 47 1.96 7.19 5.75
CA GLY A 47 1.72 8.55 6.25
C GLY A 47 0.95 8.64 7.56
N ALA A 48 0.71 7.52 8.25
CA ALA A 48 -0.11 7.44 9.47
C ALA A 48 0.48 6.47 10.51
N GLY A 49 0.20 6.71 11.79
CA GLY A 49 0.73 5.90 12.90
C GLY A 49 -0.06 4.61 13.17
N THR A 50 0.46 3.79 14.08
CA THR A 50 -0.15 2.50 14.51
C THR A 50 -1.57 2.63 15.07
N ALA A 51 -1.93 3.81 15.58
CA ALA A 51 -3.27 4.09 16.11
C ALA A 51 -4.31 4.36 15.00
N ALA A 52 -3.89 4.63 13.76
CA ALA A 52 -4.77 4.93 12.64
C ALA A 52 -4.78 3.83 11.56
N VAL A 53 -3.65 3.13 11.40
CA VAL A 53 -3.52 2.04 10.43
C VAL A 53 -4.20 0.77 10.95
N SER A 54 -4.93 0.06 10.08
CA SER A 54 -5.61 -1.20 10.44
C SER A 54 -4.61 -2.32 10.74
N ALA A 55 -5.03 -3.32 11.53
CA ALA A 55 -4.16 -4.43 11.86
C ALA A 55 -3.83 -5.28 10.64
N TRP A 56 -4.79 -5.43 9.73
CA TRP A 56 -4.59 -6.10 8.46
C TRP A 56 -3.48 -5.43 7.63
N ALA A 57 -3.57 -4.12 7.38
CA ALA A 57 -2.54 -3.39 6.63
C ALA A 57 -1.15 -3.48 7.30
N GLY A 58 -1.16 -3.52 8.64
CA GLY A 58 0.06 -3.65 9.43
C GLY A 58 0.75 -5.01 9.34
N ILE A 59 0.00 -6.10 9.36
CA ILE A 59 0.51 -7.47 9.20
C ILE A 59 0.91 -7.71 7.74
N HIS A 60 0.05 -7.29 6.82
CA HIS A 60 0.24 -7.45 5.38
C HIS A 60 1.52 -6.80 4.88
N TYR A 61 1.89 -5.66 5.47
CA TYR A 61 3.16 -4.99 5.22
C TYR A 61 4.35 -5.95 5.37
N PHE A 62 4.50 -6.62 6.52
CA PHE A 62 5.63 -7.53 6.76
C PHE A 62 5.50 -8.84 6.01
N ALA A 63 4.27 -9.37 5.89
CA ALA A 63 4.02 -10.62 5.16
C ALA A 63 4.36 -10.51 3.66
N SER A 64 4.33 -9.28 3.11
CA SER A 64 4.61 -8.99 1.70
C SER A 64 6.03 -8.48 1.46
N ARG A 65 6.85 -8.33 2.51
CA ARG A 65 8.25 -7.91 2.37
C ARG A 65 9.11 -9.05 1.83
N HIS A 66 10.03 -8.71 0.93
CA HIS A 66 11.06 -9.64 0.47
C HIS A 66 11.83 -10.22 1.65
N GLY A 67 12.11 -11.53 1.57
CA GLY A 67 12.79 -12.30 2.61
C GLY A 67 11.89 -12.79 3.75
N PHE A 68 10.61 -12.39 3.81
CA PHE A 68 9.66 -13.03 4.71
C PHE A 68 9.19 -14.37 4.12
N HIS A 69 9.39 -15.45 4.86
CA HIS A 69 8.85 -16.77 4.52
C HIS A 69 8.07 -17.30 5.72
N ALA A 70 6.81 -17.68 5.47
CA ALA A 70 6.01 -18.34 6.49
C ALA A 70 6.71 -19.63 6.96
N PRO A 71 6.65 -19.98 8.25
CA PRO A 71 7.23 -21.21 8.75
C PRO A 71 6.76 -22.43 7.93
N GLY A 72 7.69 -23.23 7.44
CA GLY A 72 7.41 -24.40 6.60
C GLY A 72 7.51 -24.16 5.09
N ASN A 73 7.65 -22.92 4.63
CA ASN A 73 7.96 -22.62 3.22
C ASN A 73 9.47 -22.43 3.04
N ALA A 74 10.08 -23.22 2.16
CA ALA A 74 11.49 -23.05 1.81
C ALA A 74 11.67 -21.72 1.06
N ALA A 75 12.68 -20.94 1.45
CA ALA A 75 13.07 -19.75 0.72
C ALA A 75 13.48 -20.13 -0.70
N SER A 76 12.86 -19.54 -1.72
CA SER A 76 13.33 -19.73 -3.09
C SER A 76 14.53 -18.82 -3.34
N THR A 77 15.53 -19.30 -4.08
CA THR A 77 16.69 -18.48 -4.47
C THR A 77 16.32 -17.28 -5.34
N ALA A 78 15.12 -17.29 -5.95
CA ALA A 78 14.58 -16.17 -6.72
C ALA A 78 14.08 -15.01 -5.83
N ASP A 79 13.69 -15.28 -4.59
CA ASP A 79 13.20 -14.24 -3.66
C ASP A 79 14.33 -13.42 -3.03
N ALA A 80 15.58 -13.91 -3.11
CA ALA A 80 16.76 -13.26 -2.54
C ALA A 80 17.23 -12.04 -3.36
N ASP A 81 16.88 -11.96 -4.65
CA ASP A 81 17.40 -10.97 -5.62
C ASP A 81 16.40 -9.89 -6.03
N ALA A 82 15.24 -9.82 -5.38
CA ALA A 82 14.25 -8.80 -5.67
C ALA A 82 14.61 -7.46 -5.01
N GLY A 83 15.65 -6.81 -5.56
CA GLY A 83 16.04 -5.46 -5.19
C GLY A 83 14.97 -4.41 -5.55
N VAL A 84 15.15 -3.20 -5.03
CA VAL A 84 14.30 -2.05 -5.41
C VAL A 84 14.45 -1.81 -6.91
N LEU A 85 13.36 -2.04 -7.66
CA LEU A 85 13.33 -1.79 -9.09
C LEU A 85 13.14 -0.30 -9.37
N THR A 86 14.07 0.28 -10.13
CA THR A 86 13.99 1.65 -10.63
C THR A 86 14.59 1.73 -12.03
N TRP A 87 14.38 2.86 -12.71
CA TRP A 87 14.95 3.14 -14.03
C TRP A 87 15.94 4.31 -13.96
N PRO A 88 16.92 4.38 -14.87
CA PRO A 88 17.80 5.54 -14.98
C PRO A 88 17.06 6.88 -15.12
N GLN A 89 15.86 6.85 -15.71
CA GLN A 89 14.98 8.01 -15.91
C GLN A 89 13.99 8.24 -14.75
N GLY A 90 13.98 7.37 -13.73
CA GLY A 90 12.99 7.33 -12.67
C GLY A 90 11.69 6.60 -13.05
N ASN A 91 10.86 6.30 -12.04
CA ASN A 91 9.63 5.50 -12.21
C ASN A 91 8.56 6.18 -13.08
N GLY A 92 8.64 7.50 -13.27
CA GLY A 92 7.77 8.23 -14.23
C GLY A 92 7.92 7.71 -15.66
N TRP A 93 9.10 7.18 -16.02
CA TRP A 93 9.31 6.54 -17.33
C TRP A 93 8.40 5.34 -17.54
N LEU A 94 8.28 4.45 -16.53
CA LEU A 94 7.41 3.27 -16.61
C LEU A 94 5.95 3.70 -16.74
N ALA A 95 5.51 4.67 -15.93
CA ALA A 95 4.15 5.21 -16.00
C ALA A 95 3.84 5.76 -17.40
N GLY A 96 4.78 6.50 -18.01
CA GLY A 96 4.64 6.99 -19.39
C GLY A 96 4.55 5.87 -20.43
N ARG A 97 5.31 4.78 -20.26
CA ARG A 97 5.25 3.62 -21.16
C ARG A 97 3.92 2.86 -21.04
N LEU A 98 3.36 2.75 -19.83
CA LEU A 98 2.04 2.16 -19.59
C LEU A 98 0.89 3.05 -20.11
N ALA A 99 1.06 4.36 -20.06
CA ALA A 99 0.10 5.34 -20.57
C ALA A 99 0.06 5.39 -22.11
N SER A 100 1.22 5.25 -22.76
CA SER A 100 1.37 5.36 -24.22
C SER A 100 0.35 4.57 -25.06
N PRO A 101 0.10 3.25 -24.82
CA PRO A 101 -0.86 2.48 -25.62
C PRO A 101 -2.33 2.85 -25.35
N LEU A 102 -2.65 3.61 -24.29
CA LEU A 102 -4.01 4.02 -24.00
C LEU A 102 -4.49 5.12 -24.96
N GLY A 103 -3.59 5.94 -25.49
CA GLY A 103 -3.91 7.02 -26.43
C GLY A 103 -5.04 7.92 -25.90
N ALA A 104 -6.09 8.11 -26.71
CA ALA A 104 -7.26 8.91 -26.36
C ALA A 104 -8.11 8.34 -25.20
N ARG A 105 -7.88 7.09 -24.77
CA ARG A 105 -8.57 6.48 -23.61
C ARG A 105 -8.04 6.97 -22.28
N LEU A 106 -6.90 7.67 -22.26
CA LEU A 106 -6.34 8.27 -21.05
C LEU A 106 -6.83 9.72 -20.96
N ALA A 107 -7.67 9.99 -19.96
CA ALA A 107 -8.08 11.35 -19.60
C ALA A 107 -7.26 11.84 -18.40
N PHE A 108 -6.76 13.08 -18.48
CA PHE A 108 -6.03 13.72 -17.39
C PHE A 108 -6.98 14.61 -16.58
N ALA A 109 -6.90 14.47 -15.26
CA ALA A 109 -7.54 15.37 -14.31
C ALA A 109 -6.45 16.21 -13.61
N HIS A 110 -6.47 17.52 -13.83
CA HIS A 110 -5.54 18.43 -13.17
C HIS A 110 -6.12 18.84 -11.81
N ALA A 111 -5.46 18.50 -10.71
CA ALA A 111 -5.71 19.15 -9.42
C ALA A 111 -4.89 20.43 -9.35
N ASP A 112 -5.48 21.54 -8.90
CA ASP A 112 -4.73 22.73 -8.55
C ASP A 112 -4.16 22.58 -7.13
N TRP A 113 -3.02 23.21 -6.86
CA TRP A 113 -2.42 23.21 -5.52
C TRP A 113 -3.13 24.20 -4.57
N ALA A 114 -4.31 24.69 -4.94
CA ALA A 114 -4.99 25.78 -4.27
C ALA A 114 -5.95 25.26 -3.18
N GLY A 115 -5.37 24.83 -2.07
CA GLY A 115 -6.04 24.90 -0.77
C GLY A 115 -6.97 23.76 -0.34
N TYR A 116 -7.22 22.75 -1.18
CA TYR A 116 -7.74 21.45 -0.73
C TYR A 116 -6.62 20.41 -0.67
N SER A 117 -6.85 19.32 0.08
CA SER A 117 -5.93 18.17 0.04
C SER A 117 -5.80 17.74 -1.43
N VAL A 118 -4.61 17.91 -2.02
CA VAL A 118 -4.32 17.62 -3.43
C VAL A 118 -4.84 16.24 -3.87
N PHE A 119 -4.87 15.29 -2.93
CA PHE A 119 -5.39 13.93 -3.15
C PHE A 119 -6.91 13.87 -3.32
N GLU A 120 -7.67 14.64 -2.54
CA GLU A 120 -9.14 14.64 -2.58
C GLU A 120 -9.66 15.36 -3.84
N GLU A 121 -8.99 16.44 -4.21
CA GLU A 121 -9.28 17.15 -5.45
C GLU A 121 -8.89 16.32 -6.68
N ALA A 122 -7.70 15.69 -6.67
CA ALA A 122 -7.28 14.79 -7.73
C ALA A 122 -8.24 13.61 -7.88
N PHE A 123 -8.72 13.04 -6.77
CA PHE A 123 -9.73 11.98 -6.79
C PHE A 123 -11.04 12.44 -7.44
N THR A 124 -11.57 13.58 -7.00
CA THR A 124 -12.85 14.11 -7.51
C THR A 124 -12.76 14.45 -9.00
N ARG A 125 -11.71 15.18 -9.41
CA ARG A 125 -11.50 15.53 -10.81
C ARG A 125 -11.21 14.29 -11.66
N GLY A 126 -10.50 13.31 -11.12
CA GLY A 126 -10.24 12.01 -11.77
C GLY A 126 -11.53 11.23 -12.03
N HIS A 127 -12.43 11.16 -11.05
CA HIS A 127 -13.72 10.51 -11.21
C HIS A 127 -14.56 11.17 -12.31
N ALA A 128 -14.63 12.51 -12.31
CA ALA A 128 -15.33 13.25 -13.34
C ALA A 128 -14.77 12.98 -14.74
N ALA A 129 -13.44 12.99 -14.90
CA ALA A 129 -12.78 12.71 -16.17
C ALA A 129 -13.07 11.28 -16.68
N GLY A 130 -13.14 10.30 -15.78
CA GLY A 130 -13.46 8.91 -16.12
C GLY A 130 -14.89 8.66 -16.59
N LEU A 131 -15.83 9.57 -16.33
CA LEU A 131 -17.23 9.47 -16.80
C LEU A 131 -17.43 9.97 -18.25
N VAL A 132 -16.43 10.64 -18.83
CA VAL A 132 -16.51 11.27 -20.16
C VAL A 132 -15.81 10.45 -21.26
N VAL A 133 -15.21 9.31 -20.90
CA VAL A 133 -14.51 8.36 -21.80
C VAL A 133 -15.34 7.09 -21.95
#